data_AF-A0A961IVS8-F1
#
_entry.id   AF-A0A961IVS8-F1
#
_cell.length_a   1.000
_cell.length_b   1.000
_cell.length_c   1.000
_cell.angle_alpha   90.00
_cell.angle_beta   90.00
_cell.angle_gamma   90.00
#
_symmetry.space_group_name_H-M   'P 1'
#
loop_
_entity.id
_entity.type
_entity.pdbx_description
1 polymer ?
#
loop_
_entity_poly.entity_id
_entity_poly.type
_entity_poly.pdbx_seq_one_letter_code
_entity_poly.pdbx_strand_id
1 'polypeptide(L)'
;MPKTAAEDFNTRLFEMRLDRSRADLFGMLQRLYGHRSDYEKFTENLIRTLRGSWNDRPDTLKWRDMERDLEPDWFQRPDMNGYVFYIDRFAGTLDKVPDKLDYLEELGITYVHFMPCLKPRPGDSDGGYSVMDYTEVNPALGTMADLEAATQACHERGISVCIDLVLN
;
A
#
# COMPACT_ATOMS: atom_id res chain seq x y z
N MET A 1 22.14 -21.75 11.69
CA MET A 1 20.88 -22.34 12.20
C MET A 1 20.09 -22.84 10.99
N PRO A 2 19.46 -24.01 11.04
CA PRO A 2 18.59 -24.46 9.94
C PRO A 2 17.40 -23.50 9.82
N LYS A 3 17.11 -23.03 8.60
CA LYS A 3 15.90 -22.22 8.34
C LYS A 3 14.67 -23.07 8.61
N THR A 4 13.63 -22.46 9.18
CA THR A 4 12.34 -23.12 9.38
C THR A 4 11.66 -23.38 8.02
N ALA A 5 10.78 -24.38 7.94
CA ALA A 5 10.06 -24.69 6.70
C ALA A 5 9.20 -23.51 6.19
N ALA A 6 8.70 -22.67 7.09
CA ALA A 6 7.95 -21.46 6.75
C ALA A 6 8.84 -20.36 6.14
N GLU A 7 10.05 -20.16 6.70
CA GLU A 7 11.03 -19.22 6.12
C GLU A 7 11.48 -19.65 4.72
N ASP A 8 11.59 -20.96 4.49
CA ASP A 8 11.93 -21.51 3.17
C ASP A 8 10.82 -21.26 2.15
N PHE A 9 9.55 -21.48 2.52
CA PHE A 9 8.40 -21.18 1.66
C PHE A 9 8.32 -19.69 1.30
N ASN A 10 8.40 -18.79 2.30
CA ASN A 10 8.32 -17.35 2.07
C ASN A 10 9.46 -16.83 1.19
N THR A 11 10.68 -17.36 1.38
CA THR A 11 11.81 -17.03 0.51
C THR A 11 11.54 -17.50 -0.92
N ARG A 12 11.09 -18.74 -1.09
CA ARG A 12 10.81 -19.32 -2.41
C ARG A 12 9.69 -18.57 -3.14
N LEU A 13 8.63 -18.18 -2.44
CA LEU A 13 7.52 -17.41 -3.02
C LEU A 13 7.98 -16.05 -3.55
N PHE A 14 8.85 -15.35 -2.81
CA PHE A 14 9.46 -14.10 -3.26
C PHE A 14 10.25 -14.30 -4.57
N GLU A 15 11.13 -15.30 -4.63
CA GLU A 15 11.93 -15.55 -5.84
C GLU A 15 11.03 -15.90 -7.04
N MET A 16 10.00 -16.72 -6.84
CA MET A 16 9.04 -17.05 -7.90
C MET A 16 8.33 -15.81 -8.46
N ARG A 17 7.89 -14.90 -7.57
CA ARG A 17 7.26 -13.62 -7.98
C ARG A 17 8.24 -12.69 -8.67
N LEU A 18 9.47 -12.59 -8.16
CA LEU A 18 10.53 -11.76 -8.77
C LEU A 18 10.86 -12.26 -10.17
N ASP A 19 11.02 -13.57 -10.35
CA ASP A 19 11.34 -14.16 -11.65
C ASP A 19 10.19 -14.00 -12.65
N ARG A 20 8.94 -14.15 -12.20
CA ARG A 20 7.75 -13.91 -13.05
C ARG A 20 7.67 -12.48 -13.58
N SER A 21 8.09 -11.49 -12.79
CA SER A 21 7.99 -10.06 -13.11
C SER A 21 9.30 -9.45 -13.65
N ARG A 22 10.37 -10.25 -13.74
CA ARG A 22 11.72 -9.79 -14.05
C ARG A 22 11.81 -9.06 -15.40
N ALA A 23 11.22 -9.65 -16.44
CA ALA A 23 11.28 -9.12 -17.79
C ALA A 23 10.59 -7.75 -17.88
N ASP A 24 9.44 -7.61 -17.20
CA ASP A 24 8.68 -6.36 -17.18
C ASP A 24 9.43 -5.28 -16.40
N LEU A 25 9.84 -5.59 -15.16
CA LEU A 25 10.50 -4.63 -14.29
C LEU A 25 11.87 -4.18 -14.83
N PHE A 26 12.79 -5.12 -15.07
CA PHE A 26 14.15 -4.77 -15.45
C PHE A 26 14.28 -4.42 -16.94
N GLY A 27 13.39 -4.91 -17.79
CA GLY A 27 13.34 -4.50 -19.20
C GLY A 27 13.05 -3.01 -19.34
N MET A 28 12.05 -2.51 -18.59
CA MET A 28 11.71 -1.07 -18.58
C MET A 28 12.82 -0.22 -17.95
N LEU A 29 13.35 -0.66 -16.79
CA LEU A 29 14.44 0.07 -16.12
C LEU A 29 15.71 0.12 -16.96
N GLN A 30 16.09 -0.96 -17.63
CA GLN A 30 17.25 -0.99 -18.52
C GLN A 30 17.09 0.00 -19.68
N ARG A 31 15.89 0.06 -20.28
CA ARG A 31 15.61 0.97 -21.39
C ARG A 31 15.74 2.43 -20.98
N LEU A 32 15.29 2.79 -19.79
CA LEU A 32 15.32 4.18 -19.30
C LEU A 32 16.67 4.56 -18.71
N TYR A 33 17.29 3.68 -17.93
CA TYR A 33 18.40 4.00 -17.03
C TYR A 33 19.66 3.16 -17.25
N GLY A 34 19.65 2.21 -18.17
CA GLY A 34 20.77 1.29 -18.39
C GLY A 34 22.07 1.96 -18.86
N HIS A 35 22.00 3.21 -19.30
CA HIS A 35 23.16 4.02 -19.66
C HIS A 35 23.88 4.63 -18.44
N ARG A 36 23.25 4.62 -17.26
CA ARG A 36 23.84 5.16 -16.04
C ARG A 36 24.95 4.24 -15.53
N SER A 37 26.06 4.83 -15.10
CA SER A 37 27.20 4.09 -14.55
C SER A 37 26.88 3.36 -13.24
N ASP A 38 25.85 3.77 -12.52
CA ASP A 38 25.40 3.15 -11.27
C ASP A 38 24.22 2.19 -11.44
N TYR A 39 23.82 1.88 -12.68
CA TYR A 39 22.62 1.07 -12.96
C TYR A 39 22.65 -0.31 -12.29
N GLU A 40 23.78 -1.03 -12.36
CA GLU A 40 23.93 -2.33 -11.71
C GLU A 40 23.69 -2.23 -10.19
N LYS A 41 24.39 -1.31 -9.53
CA LYS A 41 24.22 -1.04 -8.09
C LYS A 41 22.80 -0.61 -7.73
N PHE A 42 22.15 0.17 -8.59
CA PHE A 42 20.74 0.55 -8.43
C PHE A 42 19.83 -0.69 -8.45
N THR A 43 20.01 -1.60 -9.41
CA THR A 43 19.21 -2.85 -9.48
C THR A 43 19.43 -3.76 -8.28
N GLU A 44 20.67 -3.87 -7.78
CA GLU A 44 20.98 -4.62 -6.57
C GLU A 44 20.30 -4.03 -5.33
N ASN A 45 20.35 -2.70 -5.18
CA ASN A 45 19.69 -2.01 -4.08
C ASN A 45 18.16 -2.17 -4.17
N LEU A 46 17.58 -2.09 -5.36
CA LEU A 46 16.16 -2.32 -5.57
C LEU A 46 15.74 -3.72 -5.13
N ILE A 47 16.46 -4.77 -5.55
CA ILE A 47 16.18 -6.16 -5.13
C ILE A 47 16.32 -6.30 -3.61
N ARG A 48 17.34 -5.67 -3.01
CA ARG A 48 17.54 -5.68 -1.55
C ARG A 48 16.36 -5.05 -0.83
N THR A 49 15.89 -3.89 -1.29
CA THR A 49 14.73 -3.18 -0.72
C THR A 49 13.45 -3.99 -0.87
N LEU A 50 13.18 -4.55 -2.06
CA LEU A 50 12.01 -5.41 -2.29
C LEU A 50 11.99 -6.63 -1.37
N ARG A 51 13.15 -7.27 -1.18
CA ARG A 51 13.29 -8.43 -0.29
C ARG A 51 13.12 -8.06 1.18
N GLY A 52 13.69 -6.93 1.60
CA GLY A 52 13.48 -6.39 2.95
C GLY A 52 12.00 -6.13 3.22
N SER A 53 11.34 -5.41 2.32
CA SER A 53 9.90 -5.11 2.42
C SER A 53 9.03 -6.38 2.45
N TRP A 54 9.37 -7.41 1.66
CA TRP A 54 8.65 -8.69 1.70
C TRP A 54 8.83 -9.42 3.04
N ASN A 55 10.04 -9.40 3.61
CA ASN A 55 10.31 -10.01 4.91
C ASN A 55 9.51 -9.32 6.02
N ASP A 56 9.48 -7.98 6.00
CA ASP A 56 8.79 -7.16 7.00
C ASP A 56 7.26 -7.16 6.82
N ARG A 57 6.76 -7.57 5.65
CA ARG A 57 5.31 -7.62 5.36
C ARG A 57 4.59 -8.59 6.31
N PRO A 58 3.55 -8.13 7.05
CA PRO A 58 2.74 -8.98 7.92
C PRO A 58 2.11 -10.16 7.19
N ASP A 59 1.99 -11.30 7.87
CA ASP A 59 1.42 -12.52 7.30
C ASP A 59 -0.03 -12.34 6.82
N THR A 60 -0.83 -11.51 7.51
CA THR A 60 -2.19 -11.16 7.09
C THR A 60 -2.22 -10.51 5.70
N LEU A 61 -1.25 -9.66 5.40
CA LEU A 61 -1.14 -9.02 4.09
C LEU A 61 -0.53 -9.96 3.04
N LYS A 62 0.34 -10.90 3.42
CA LYS A 62 0.82 -11.96 2.52
C LYS A 62 -0.32 -12.90 2.11
N TRP A 63 -1.22 -13.24 3.03
CA TRP A 63 -2.43 -14.00 2.71
C TRP A 63 -3.34 -13.25 1.76
N ARG A 64 -3.57 -11.95 2.01
CA ARG A 64 -4.34 -11.11 1.09
C ARG A 64 -3.69 -11.03 -0.30
N ASP A 65 -2.36 -11.01 -0.41
CA ASP A 65 -1.70 -11.09 -1.72
C ASP A 65 -2.07 -12.39 -2.45
N MET A 66 -2.11 -13.53 -1.74
CA MET A 66 -2.51 -14.81 -2.34
C MET A 66 -3.97 -14.82 -2.77
N GLU A 67 -4.88 -14.24 -1.98
CA GLU A 67 -6.29 -14.08 -2.35
C GLU A 67 -6.43 -13.29 -3.66
N ARG A 68 -5.69 -12.18 -3.80
CA ARG A 68 -5.74 -11.36 -5.02
C ARG A 68 -5.05 -12.00 -6.22
N ASP A 69 -4.01 -12.81 -6.00
CA ASP A 69 -3.41 -13.62 -7.07
C ASP A 69 -4.40 -14.68 -7.60
N LEU A 70 -5.23 -15.26 -6.73
CA LEU A 70 -6.25 -16.25 -7.09
C LEU A 70 -7.52 -15.63 -7.68
N GLU A 71 -7.81 -14.39 -7.34
CA GLU A 71 -8.96 -13.62 -7.83
C GLU A 71 -8.52 -12.34 -8.57
N PRO A 72 -7.84 -12.45 -9.72
CA PRO A 72 -7.25 -11.29 -10.39
C PRO A 72 -8.29 -10.27 -10.92
N ASP A 73 -9.57 -10.66 -11.00
CA ASP A 73 -10.70 -9.84 -11.42
C ASP A 73 -11.48 -9.23 -10.24
N TRP A 74 -11.00 -9.36 -9.00
CA TRP A 74 -11.70 -8.90 -7.79
C TRP A 74 -12.22 -7.46 -7.88
N PHE A 75 -11.46 -6.57 -8.54
CA PHE A 75 -11.80 -5.15 -8.70
C PHE A 75 -12.84 -4.88 -9.80
N GLN A 76 -13.20 -5.88 -10.61
CA GLN A 76 -14.19 -5.79 -11.69
C GLN A 76 -15.58 -6.28 -11.27
N ARG A 77 -15.71 -6.78 -10.03
CA ARG A 77 -16.97 -7.32 -9.52
C ARG A 77 -18.02 -6.21 -9.37
N PRO A 78 -19.31 -6.51 -9.62
CA PRO A 78 -20.37 -5.50 -9.55
C PRO A 78 -20.62 -4.95 -8.14
N ASP A 79 -20.12 -5.61 -7.10
CA ASP A 79 -20.16 -5.19 -5.70
C ASP A 79 -18.93 -4.37 -5.26
N MET A 80 -18.04 -4.02 -6.20
CA MET A 80 -16.92 -3.10 -5.96
C MET A 80 -17.37 -1.63 -6.01
N ASN A 81 -17.93 -1.14 -4.91
CA ASN A 81 -18.39 0.23 -4.77
C ASN A 81 -17.35 1.07 -4.03
N GLY A 82 -16.92 2.16 -4.69
CA GLY A 82 -15.93 3.09 -4.16
C GLY A 82 -16.55 4.28 -3.42
N TYR A 83 -15.90 4.71 -2.35
CA TYR A 83 -16.20 5.95 -1.65
C TYR A 83 -14.91 6.74 -1.41
N VAL A 84 -14.93 8.05 -1.64
CA VAL A 84 -13.73 8.90 -1.55
C VAL A 84 -13.98 10.00 -0.53
N PHE A 85 -13.04 10.21 0.40
CA PHE A 85 -13.20 11.25 1.40
C PHE A 85 -11.89 11.78 1.98
N TYR A 86 -11.96 13.03 2.43
CA TYR A 86 -10.98 13.64 3.33
C TYR A 86 -11.23 13.17 4.76
N ILE A 87 -10.21 12.59 5.42
CA ILE A 87 -10.34 12.01 6.77
C ILE A 87 -10.84 13.05 7.78
N ASP A 88 -10.28 14.26 7.75
CA ASP A 88 -10.66 15.38 8.63
C ASP A 88 -12.12 15.80 8.45
N ARG A 89 -12.63 15.78 7.22
CA ARG A 89 -14.00 16.21 6.93
C ARG A 89 -15.04 15.14 7.23
N PHE A 90 -14.68 13.87 7.07
CA PHE A 90 -15.62 12.76 7.22
C PHE A 90 -15.61 12.14 8.61
N ALA A 91 -14.43 11.92 9.17
CA ALA A 91 -14.22 11.25 10.45
C ALA A 91 -13.53 12.14 11.51
N GLY A 92 -12.88 13.23 11.10
CA GLY A 92 -12.08 14.10 11.97
C GLY A 92 -10.62 13.66 12.04
N THR A 93 -10.37 12.42 12.44
CA THR A 93 -9.03 11.84 12.59
C THR A 93 -9.03 10.36 12.21
N LEU A 94 -7.85 9.77 11.99
CA LEU A 94 -7.70 8.37 11.58
C LEU A 94 -8.30 7.39 12.61
N ASP A 95 -8.12 7.64 13.90
CA ASP A 95 -8.66 6.82 14.98
C ASP A 95 -10.20 6.81 15.03
N LYS A 96 -10.85 7.75 14.34
CA LYS A 96 -12.31 7.88 14.23
C LYS A 96 -12.88 7.31 12.94
N VAL A 97 -12.04 6.88 11.99
CA VAL A 97 -12.51 6.18 10.79
C VAL A 97 -13.31 4.92 11.12
N PRO A 98 -12.93 4.08 12.12
CA PRO A 98 -13.72 2.92 12.52
C PRO A 98 -15.18 3.25 12.88
N ASP A 99 -15.44 4.41 13.48
CA ASP A 99 -16.78 4.87 13.88
C ASP A 99 -17.70 5.15 12.66
N LYS A 100 -17.14 5.21 11.45
CA LYS A 100 -17.87 5.45 10.20
C LYS A 100 -18.09 4.18 9.38
N LEU A 101 -17.51 3.05 9.79
CA LEU A 101 -17.56 1.83 8.99
C LEU A 101 -18.96 1.21 8.91
N ASP A 102 -19.77 1.32 9.97
CA ASP A 102 -21.18 0.86 9.93
C ASP A 102 -21.97 1.59 8.83
N TYR A 103 -21.76 2.90 8.69
CA TYR A 103 -22.39 3.71 7.65
C TYR A 103 -21.89 3.34 6.25
N LEU A 104 -20.58 3.11 6.08
CA LEU A 104 -20.02 2.70 4.79
C LEU A 104 -20.52 1.31 4.38
N GLU A 105 -20.67 0.39 5.33
CA GLU A 105 -21.21 -0.94 5.11
C GLU A 105 -22.71 -0.90 4.74
N GLU A 106 -23.51 -0.06 5.42
CA GLU A 106 -24.92 0.18 5.06
C GLU A 106 -25.08 0.69 3.62
N LEU A 107 -24.15 1.54 3.17
CA LEU A 107 -24.09 2.01 1.78
C LEU A 107 -23.60 0.96 0.77
N GLY A 108 -23.09 -0.19 1.25
CA GLY A 108 -22.52 -1.23 0.41
C GLY A 108 -21.14 -0.87 -0.17
N ILE A 109 -20.37 -0.03 0.52
CA ILE A 109 -19.00 0.36 0.13
C ILE A 109 -18.03 -0.78 0.43
N THR A 110 -17.19 -1.11 -0.55
CA THR A 110 -16.16 -2.17 -0.46
C THR A 110 -14.77 -1.65 -0.83
N TYR A 111 -14.67 -0.37 -1.16
CA TYR A 111 -13.42 0.33 -1.44
C TYR A 111 -13.49 1.77 -0.93
N VAL A 112 -12.47 2.20 -0.22
CA VAL A 112 -12.32 3.60 0.24
C VAL A 112 -11.03 4.19 -0.28
N HIS A 113 -11.10 5.44 -0.75
CA HIS A 113 -9.93 6.25 -1.05
C HIS A 113 -9.85 7.37 -0.01
N PHE A 114 -8.81 7.32 0.82
CA PHE A 114 -8.45 8.42 1.69
C PHE A 114 -7.70 9.45 0.86
N MET A 115 -8.27 10.65 0.75
CA MET A 115 -7.57 11.81 0.17
C MET A 115 -6.23 12.04 0.91
N PRO A 116 -5.25 12.77 0.32
CA PRO A 116 -3.87 12.79 0.80
C PRO A 116 -3.73 12.99 2.31
N CYS A 117 -3.16 11.97 2.98
CA CYS A 117 -3.04 11.91 4.43
C CYS A 117 -1.60 11.91 4.93
N LEU A 118 -0.62 11.87 4.02
CA LEU A 118 0.80 11.98 4.35
C LEU A 118 1.17 13.42 4.71
N LYS A 119 2.28 13.61 5.42
CA LYS A 119 2.71 14.90 5.95
C LYS A 119 2.92 15.91 4.81
N PRO A 120 2.07 16.95 4.71
CA PRO A 120 2.22 17.96 3.69
C PRO A 120 3.22 19.02 4.13
N ARG A 121 3.62 19.89 3.19
CA ARG A 121 4.28 21.15 3.56
C ARG A 121 3.39 22.00 4.48
N PRO A 122 3.99 22.83 5.36
CA PRO A 122 3.23 23.81 6.11
C PRO A 122 2.51 24.83 5.23
N GLY A 123 1.35 25.29 5.68
CA GLY A 123 0.53 26.29 5.00
C GLY A 123 -0.32 25.69 3.88
N ASP A 124 -0.51 26.46 2.81
CA ASP A 124 -1.22 25.98 1.62
C ASP A 124 -0.43 24.84 0.96
N SER A 125 -1.09 23.70 0.81
CA SER A 125 -0.51 22.42 0.39
C SER A 125 -1.33 21.73 -0.71
N ASP A 126 -2.20 22.47 -1.39
CA ASP A 126 -3.09 21.94 -2.43
C ASP A 126 -3.91 20.75 -1.91
N GLY A 127 -4.57 20.94 -0.75
CA GLY A 127 -5.37 19.88 -0.12
C GLY A 127 -4.57 18.64 0.30
N GLY A 128 -3.27 18.78 0.57
CA GLY A 128 -2.38 17.69 1.01
C GLY A 128 -1.54 17.07 -0.11
N TYR A 129 -1.75 17.46 -1.38
CA TYR A 129 -0.96 16.95 -2.52
C TYR A 129 0.48 17.46 -2.54
N SER A 130 0.81 18.54 -1.85
CA SER A 130 2.20 18.99 -1.65
C SER A 130 2.90 18.21 -0.52
N VAL A 131 3.22 16.94 -0.77
CA VAL A 131 3.83 16.03 0.22
C VAL A 131 5.26 16.43 0.56
N MET A 132 5.55 16.56 1.86
CA MET A 132 6.87 16.87 2.39
C MET A 132 7.60 15.63 2.91
N ASP A 133 6.86 14.67 3.47
CA ASP A 133 7.41 13.41 3.98
C ASP A 133 6.46 12.26 3.67
N TYR A 134 6.94 11.27 2.90
CA TYR A 134 6.15 10.11 2.52
C TYR A 134 6.10 9.03 3.61
N THR A 135 6.90 9.18 4.67
CA THR A 135 7.05 8.19 5.74
C THR A 135 6.29 8.56 7.01
N GLU A 136 5.68 9.75 7.03
CA GLU A 136 4.88 10.25 8.14
C GLU A 136 3.47 10.63 7.67
N VAL A 137 2.47 10.27 8.48
CA VAL A 137 1.11 10.81 8.38
C VAL A 137 1.11 12.28 8.81
N ASN A 138 0.20 13.08 8.24
CA ASN A 138 -0.05 14.44 8.70
C ASN A 138 -0.41 14.41 10.20
N PRO A 139 0.38 15.06 11.09
CA PRO A 139 0.13 15.01 12.53
C PRO A 139 -1.24 15.53 12.97
N ALA A 140 -1.92 16.32 12.13
CA ALA A 140 -3.29 16.76 12.38
C ALA A 140 -4.34 15.63 12.23
N LEU A 141 -4.01 14.57 11.49
CA LEU A 141 -4.88 13.41 11.23
C LEU A 141 -4.58 12.23 12.15
N GLY A 142 -3.35 12.14 12.69
CA GLY A 142 -2.90 11.07 13.58
C GLY A 142 -1.47 10.64 13.28
N THR A 143 -1.20 9.35 13.48
CA THR A 143 0.11 8.71 13.32
C THR A 143 0.07 7.61 12.26
N MET A 144 1.25 7.07 11.90
CA MET A 144 1.33 5.87 11.05
C MET A 144 0.60 4.67 11.67
N ALA A 145 0.66 4.51 13.00
CA ALA A 145 -0.06 3.45 13.70
C ALA A 145 -1.58 3.61 13.60
N ASP A 146 -2.09 4.85 13.63
CA ASP A 146 -3.52 5.12 13.43
C ASP A 146 -3.95 4.80 12.00
N LEU A 147 -3.11 5.09 11.00
CA LEU A 147 -3.36 4.70 9.61
C LEU A 147 -3.40 3.19 9.44
N GLU A 148 -2.45 2.47 10.04
CA GLU A 148 -2.42 1.00 10.06
C GLU A 148 -3.68 0.42 10.72
N ALA A 149 -4.07 0.95 11.89
CA ALA A 149 -5.25 0.50 12.62
C ALA A 149 -6.56 0.77 11.85
N ALA A 150 -6.72 1.96 11.28
CA ALA A 150 -7.88 2.30 10.45
C ALA A 150 -7.94 1.40 9.20
N THR A 151 -6.80 1.15 8.57
CA THR A 151 -6.70 0.28 7.40
C THR A 151 -7.05 -1.18 7.73
N GLN A 152 -6.58 -1.68 8.87
CA GLN A 152 -6.92 -3.00 9.36
C GLN A 152 -8.43 -3.13 9.64
N ALA A 153 -9.03 -2.15 10.30
CA ALA A 153 -10.48 -2.13 10.56
C ALA A 153 -11.32 -2.13 9.27
N CYS A 154 -10.88 -1.41 8.23
CA CYS A 154 -11.50 -1.48 6.90
C CYS A 154 -11.39 -2.90 6.31
N HIS A 155 -10.20 -3.50 6.34
CA HIS A 155 -9.99 -4.85 5.79
C HIS A 155 -10.82 -5.92 6.48
N GLU A 156 -11.01 -5.83 7.80
CA GLU A 156 -11.85 -6.75 8.58
C GLU A 156 -13.33 -6.74 8.14
N ARG A 157 -13.76 -5.66 7.48
CA ARG A 157 -15.11 -5.52 6.89
C ARG A 157 -15.13 -5.72 5.37
N GLY A 158 -14.04 -6.24 4.79
CA GLY A 158 -13.94 -6.43 3.34
C GLY A 158 -13.76 -5.13 2.54
N ILE A 159 -13.45 -4.00 3.20
CA ILE A 159 -13.25 -2.70 2.56
C ILE A 159 -11.78 -2.53 2.20
N SER A 160 -11.45 -2.41 0.91
CA SER A 160 -10.09 -2.13 0.47
C SER A 160 -9.74 -0.64 0.63
N VAL A 161 -8.60 -0.33 1.24
CA VAL A 161 -8.11 1.04 1.40
C VAL A 161 -7.15 1.43 0.28
N CYS A 162 -7.32 2.64 -0.24
CA CYS A 162 -6.44 3.29 -1.19
C CYS A 162 -5.99 4.66 -0.66
N ILE A 163 -4.75 5.03 -0.97
CA ILE A 163 -4.17 6.35 -0.71
C ILE A 163 -3.46 6.84 -1.97
N ASP A 164 -3.28 8.16 -2.08
CA ASP A 164 -2.50 8.76 -3.15
C ASP A 164 -1.01 8.44 -3.02
N LEU A 165 -0.37 8.11 -4.14
CA LEU A 165 1.09 8.17 -4.31
C LEU A 165 1.38 9.37 -5.21
N VAL A 166 1.85 10.47 -4.63
CA VAL A 166 2.14 11.71 -5.38
C VAL A 166 3.58 11.66 -5.89
N LEU A 167 3.81 11.39 -7.18
CA LEU A 167 5.15 11.04 -7.70
C LEU A 167 5.62 11.85 -8.93
N ASN A 168 4.95 12.96 -9.23
CA ASN A 168 5.27 13.81 -10.39
C ASN A 168 6.30 14.90 -10.07
#